data_AF-A0A7Y3GZ27-F1
#
_entry.id   AF-A0A7Y3GZ27-F1
#
_cell.length_a   1.000
_cell.length_b   1.000
_cell.length_c   1.000
_cell.angle_alpha   90.00
_cell.angle_beta   90.00
_cell.angle_gamma   90.00
#
_symmetry.space_group_name_H-M   'P 1'
#
loop_
_entity.id
_entity.type
_entity.pdbx_description
1 polymer ?
#
loop_
_entity_poly.entity_id
_entity_poly.type
_entity_poly.pdbx_seq_one_letter_code
_entity_poly.pdbx_strand_id
1 'polypeptide(L)'
;MSNFVFNRPAELFPVQEREPVAGACAECGEEHLQRYPVLSEGGWFMVVKCQTCLHSQSRERWHRLGHVQLATDALARHGTEG
;
A
#
# COMPACT_ATOMS: atom_id res chain seq x y z
N MET A 1 -26.17 -4.81 -25.40
CA MET A 1 -25.52 -6.01 -24.84
C MET A 1 -24.04 -5.70 -24.74
N SER A 2 -23.45 -5.64 -23.55
CA SER A 2 -22.02 -5.34 -23.40
C SER A 2 -21.17 -6.53 -23.80
N ASN A 3 -20.25 -6.32 -24.72
CA ASN A 3 -19.23 -7.29 -25.15
C ASN A 3 -17.93 -7.07 -24.34
N PHE A 4 -17.99 -7.25 -23.03
CA PHE A 4 -16.77 -7.26 -22.22
C PHE A 4 -16.17 -8.66 -22.19
N VAL A 5 -14.91 -8.76 -22.61
CA VAL A 5 -14.13 -10.01 -22.57
C VAL A 5 -13.19 -9.93 -21.37
N PHE A 6 -13.43 -10.76 -20.36
CA PHE A 6 -12.61 -10.87 -19.16
C PHE A 6 -11.74 -12.12 -19.25
N ASN A 7 -10.58 -12.00 -19.89
CA ASN A 7 -9.65 -13.11 -20.01
C ASN A 7 -9.07 -13.49 -18.65
N ARG A 8 -8.80 -14.78 -18.47
CA ARG A 8 -8.13 -15.29 -17.26
C ARG A 8 -6.70 -14.72 -17.19
N PRO A 9 -6.28 -14.16 -16.04
CA PRO A 9 -4.89 -13.76 -15.85
C PRO A 9 -3.91 -14.94 -16.01
N ALA A 10 -2.79 -14.68 -16.67
CA ALA A 10 -1.73 -15.68 -16.87
C ALA A 10 -0.73 -15.74 -15.71
N GLU A 11 -0.65 -14.66 -14.92
CA GLU A 11 0.21 -14.61 -13.73
C GLU A 11 -0.30 -15.58 -12.67
N LEU A 12 0.64 -16.34 -12.09
CA LEU A 12 0.31 -17.34 -11.07
C LEU A 12 -0.07 -16.71 -9.74
N PHE A 13 0.46 -15.52 -9.43
CA PHE A 13 0.31 -14.88 -8.13
C PHE A 13 0.00 -13.39 -8.28
N PRO A 14 -0.88 -12.84 -7.44
CA PRO A 14 -1.00 -11.39 -7.31
C PRO A 14 0.29 -10.82 -6.73
N VAL A 15 0.91 -9.88 -7.45
CA VAL A 15 2.10 -9.16 -7.01
C VAL A 15 1.68 -7.74 -6.61
N GLN A 16 2.13 -7.31 -5.44
CA GLN A 16 2.00 -5.90 -5.02
C GLN A 16 3.29 -5.19 -5.38
N GLU A 17 3.17 -4.11 -6.14
CA GLU A 17 4.31 -3.24 -6.43
C GLU A 17 4.82 -2.58 -5.14
N ARG A 18 6.15 -2.42 -5.06
CA ARG A 18 6.82 -1.84 -3.90
C ARG A 18 7.88 -0.88 -4.38
N GLU A 19 7.83 0.33 -3.84
CA GLU A 19 8.78 1.38 -4.16
C GLU A 19 10.00 1.28 -3.23
N PRO A 20 11.24 1.21 -3.75
CA PRO A 20 12.42 1.26 -2.89
C PRO A 20 12.52 2.62 -2.19
N VAL A 21 12.90 2.62 -0.92
CA VAL A 21 13.11 3.84 -0.13
C VAL A 21 14.57 3.89 0.29
N ALA A 22 15.23 5.03 0.06
CA ALA A 22 16.61 5.23 0.47
C ALA A 22 16.75 5.34 2.00
N GLY A 23 17.91 4.93 2.51
CA GLY A 23 18.28 5.02 3.92
C GLY A 23 18.30 3.67 4.64
N ALA A 24 18.84 3.69 5.86
CA ALA A 24 19.02 2.51 6.70
C ALA A 24 17.81 2.24 7.60
N CYS A 25 17.49 0.96 7.80
CA CYS A 25 16.51 0.55 8.79
C CYS A 25 16.97 0.94 10.21
N ALA A 26 16.09 1.61 10.97
CA ALA A 26 16.40 2.01 12.35
C ALA A 26 16.63 0.83 13.32
N GLU A 27 16.20 -0.38 12.96
CA GLU A 27 16.32 -1.57 13.81
C GLU A 27 17.56 -2.40 13.49
N CYS A 28 17.80 -2.70 12.20
CA CYS A 28 18.87 -3.61 11.78
C CYS A 28 19.99 -2.95 10.98
N GLY A 29 19.88 -1.66 10.64
CA GLY A 29 20.88 -0.92 9.87
C GLY A 29 20.90 -1.19 8.36
N GLU A 30 20.20 -2.21 7.87
CA GLU A 30 20.18 -2.55 6.43
C GLU A 30 19.45 -1.51 5.58
N GLU A 31 19.99 -1.21 4.40
CA GLU A 31 19.42 -0.27 3.42
C GLU A 31 18.41 -0.95 2.48
N HIS A 32 17.54 -1.79 3.05
CA HIS A 32 16.57 -2.59 2.30
C HIS A 32 15.14 -2.21 2.66
N LEU A 33 14.83 -0.90 2.57
CA LEU A 33 13.51 -0.36 2.87
C LEU A 33 12.64 -0.30 1.61
N GLN A 34 11.36 -0.63 1.77
CA GLN A 34 10.37 -0.48 0.70
C GLN A 34 9.07 0.13 1.22
N ARG A 35 8.44 0.96 0.37
CA ARG A 35 7.13 1.58 0.58
C ARG A 35 6.05 0.87 -0.22
N TYR A 36 4.98 0.43 0.44
CA TYR A 36 3.87 -0.28 -0.21
C TYR A 36 2.62 -0.34 0.69
N PRO A 37 1.44 -0.57 0.10
CA PRO A 37 0.22 -0.76 0.88
C PRO A 37 0.17 -2.13 1.56
N VAL A 38 -0.33 -2.17 2.80
CA VAL A 38 -0.56 -3.37 3.59
C VAL A 38 -1.96 -3.34 4.20
N LEU A 39 -2.70 -4.43 4.04
CA LEU A 39 -3.93 -4.68 4.80
C LEU A 39 -3.58 -5.36 6.12
N SER A 40 -4.08 -4.80 7.22
CA SER A 40 -3.97 -5.37 8.57
C SER A 40 -5.29 -5.18 9.31
N GLU A 41 -5.38 -5.65 10.56
CA GLU A 41 -6.60 -5.55 11.38
C GLU A 41 -7.15 -4.10 11.46
N GLY A 42 -6.28 -3.09 11.52
CA GLY A 42 -6.66 -1.67 11.56
C GLY A 42 -7.08 -1.05 10.21
N GLY A 43 -7.17 -1.86 9.15
CA GLY A 43 -7.44 -1.45 7.77
C GLY A 43 -6.19 -1.37 6.90
N TRP A 44 -6.27 -0.57 5.84
CA TRP A 44 -5.20 -0.34 4.89
C TRP A 44 -4.24 0.76 5.37
N PHE A 45 -2.95 0.46 5.27
CA PHE A 45 -1.87 1.38 5.59
C PHE A 45 -0.89 1.47 4.42
N MET A 46 -0.33 2.65 4.21
CA MET A 46 0.90 2.80 3.45
C MET A 46 2.06 2.68 4.45
N VAL A 47 2.92 1.68 4.25
CA VAL A 47 4.02 1.40 5.18
C VAL A 47 5.35 1.67 4.51
N VAL A 48 6.37 2.02 5.30
CA VAL A 48 7.77 1.83 4.92
C VAL A 48 8.31 0.72 5.80
N LYS A 49 8.73 -0.40 5.19
CA LYS A 49 9.14 -1.61 5.91
C LYS A 49 10.46 -2.13 5.41
N CYS A 50 11.34 -2.52 6.35
CA CYS A 50 12.56 -3.23 6.04
C CYS A 50 12.23 -4.64 5.53
N GLN A 51 12.79 -5.01 4.38
CA GLN A 51 12.60 -6.32 3.78
C GLN A 51 13.53 -7.38 4.37
N THR A 52 14.54 -6.98 5.16
CA THR A 52 15.45 -7.90 5.85
C THR A 52 14.90 -8.31 7.23
N CYS A 53 14.63 -7.35 8.14
CA CYS A 53 14.20 -7.65 9.50
C CYS A 53 12.69 -7.48 9.76
N LEU A 54 11.94 -7.00 8.77
CA LEU A 54 10.49 -6.75 8.86
C LEU A 54 10.07 -5.64 9.85
N HIS A 55 11.00 -4.84 10.36
CA HIS A 55 10.66 -3.64 11.12
C HIS A 55 9.90 -2.63 10.23
N SER A 56 8.84 -2.04 10.77
CA SER A 56 8.06 -1.00 10.08
C SER A 56 8.53 0.37 10.54
N GLN A 57 9.22 1.09 9.65
CA GLN A 57 9.77 2.41 9.94
C GLN A 57 8.69 3.50 10.00
N SER A 58 7.63 3.34 9.20
CA SER A 58 6.43 4.16 9.30
C SER A 58 5.18 3.38 8.90
N ARG A 59 4.03 3.82 9.41
CA ARG A 59 2.70 3.28 9.08
C ARG A 59 1.69 4.42 9.07
N GLU A 60 1.20 4.76 7.88
CA GLU A 60 0.22 5.82 7.68
C GLU A 60 -1.10 5.21 7.22
N ARG A 61 -2.24 5.65 7.76
CA ARG A 61 -3.55 5.22 7.26
C ARG A 61 -3.66 5.61 5.78
N TRP A 62 -4.17 4.70 4.96
CA TRP A 62 -4.33 4.93 3.54
C TRP A 62 -5.81 4.91 3.13
N HIS A 63 -6.09 4.62 1.87
CA HIS A 63 -7.45 4.54 1.35
C HIS A 63 -8.24 3.46 2.08
N ARG A 64 -9.48 3.78 2.46
CA ARG A 64 -10.38 2.87 3.19
C ARG A 64 -10.53 1.51 2.49
N LEU A 65 -10.55 1.49 1.16
CA LEU A 65 -10.71 0.30 0.34
C LEU A 65 -9.44 -0.05 -0.47
N GLY A 66 -8.26 0.39 0.00
CA GLY A 66 -6.99 0.09 -0.65
C GLY A 66 -6.91 0.67 -2.06
N HIS A 67 -6.66 -0.17 -3.06
CA HIS A 67 -6.54 0.27 -4.46
C HIS A 67 -7.87 0.73 -5.09
N VAL A 68 -9.01 0.42 -4.48
CA VAL A 68 -10.31 0.89 -4.96
C VAL A 68 -10.58 2.27 -4.38
N GLN A 69 -10.65 3.29 -5.25
CA GLN A 69 -11.03 4.64 -4.88
C GLN A 69 -12.46 4.91 -5.32
N LEU A 70 -13.30 5.36 -4.39
CA LEU A 70 -14.66 5.76 -4.67
C LEU A 70 -14.70 7.22 -5.12
N ALA A 71 -15.63 7.58 -6.00
CA ALA A 71 -15.85 8.99 -6.36
C ALA A 71 -16.14 9.87 -5.14
N THR A 72 -16.75 9.29 -4.09
CA THR A 72 -17.02 9.96 -2.82
C THR A 72 -15.78 10.23 -1.97
N ASP A 73 -14.68 9.49 -2.17
CA ASP A 73 -13.44 9.72 -1.43
C ASP A 73 -12.84 11.10 -1.78
N ALA A 74 -13.09 11.60 -3.00
CA ALA A 74 -12.69 12.95 -3.41
C ALA A 74 -13.47 14.06 -2.69
N LEU A 75 -14.71 13.79 -2.28
CA LEU A 75 -15.56 14.77 -1.59
C LEU A 75 -15.19 14.94 -0.11
N ALA A 76 -14.63 13.90 0.50
CA ALA A 76 -14.25 13.91 1.92
C ALA A 76 -13.00 14.77 2.22
N ARG A 77 -12.24 15.21 1.21
CA ARG A 77 -11.02 16.02 1.39
C ARG A 77 -11.28 17.45 1.88
N HIS A 78 -12.53 17.84 2.12
CA HIS A 78 -12.93 19.17 2.62
C HIS A 78 -13.27 19.22 4.12
N GLY A 79 -12.97 18.19 4.90
CA GLY A 79 -13.27 18.21 6.33
C GLY A 79 -12.38 17.30 7.13
N THR A 80 -11.17 17.77 7.44
CA THR A 80 -10.40 17.52 8.68
C THR A 80 -8.98 18.05 8.48
N GLU A 81 -8.81 19.37 8.60
CA GLU A 81 -7.60 19.93 9.19
C GLU A 81 -8.02 20.29 10.62
N GLY A 82 -7.48 19.56 11.59
CA GLY A 82 -7.64 19.79 13.02
C GLY A 82 -6.33 19.46 13.70
#